data_AF-A0A3A1NH17-F1
#
_entry.id   AF-A0A3A1NH17-F1
#
_cell.length_a   1.000
_cell.length_b   1.000
_cell.length_c   1.000
_cell.angle_alpha   90.00
_cell.angle_beta   90.00
_cell.angle_gamma   90.00
#
_symmetry.space_group_name_H-M   'P 1'
#
loop_
_entity.id
_entity.type
_entity.pdbx_description
1 polymer ?
#
loop_
_entity_poly.entity_id
_entity_poly.type
_entity_poly.pdbx_seq_one_letter_code
_entity_poly.pdbx_strand_id
1 'polypeptide(L)' 'MGASMMAAACAAAMSSPAAMALVDERMSTEGTGLPFGLSNNLLGWILFGVFGLIWALYFVYVSNLEEDEESGLSL' A
#
# COMPACT_ATOMS: atom_id res chain seq x y z
N MET A 1 4.01 -29.01 -37.63
CA MET A 1 5.15 -28.21 -37.12
C MET A 1 4.72 -26.96 -36.34
N GLY A 2 3.70 -26.19 -36.76
CA GLY A 2 3.26 -25.00 -36.00
C GLY A 2 2.65 -25.29 -34.62
N ALA A 3 1.76 -26.29 -34.50
CA ALA A 3 1.13 -26.66 -33.23
C ALA A 3 2.14 -27.21 -32.19
N SER A 4 3.16 -27.96 -32.65
CA SER A 4 4.21 -28.50 -31.78
C SER A 4 5.16 -27.42 -31.27
N MET A 5 5.43 -26.37 -32.06
CA MET A 5 6.21 -25.21 -31.60
C MET A 5 5.43 -24.36 -30.60
N MET A 6 4.12 -24.18 -30.81
CA MET A 6 3.27 -23.46 -29.86
C MET A 6 3.20 -24.20 -28.52
N ALA A 7 3.02 -25.53 -28.54
CA ALA A 7 3.01 -26.35 -27.35
C ALA A 7 4.36 -26.31 -26.60
N ALA A 8 5.49 -26.34 -27.34
CA ALA A 8 6.83 -26.22 -26.75
C ALA A 8 7.09 -24.83 -26.14
N ALA A 9 6.62 -23.75 -26.79
CA ALA A 9 6.71 -22.39 -26.25
C ALA A 9 5.84 -22.20 -25.00
N CYS A 10 4.62 -22.74 -24.98
CA CYS A 10 3.76 -22.75 -23.80
C CYS A 10 4.37 -23.56 -22.66
N ALA A 11 4.91 -24.75 -22.94
CA ALA A 11 5.60 -25.56 -21.94
C ALA A 11 6.83 -24.83 -21.39
N ALA A 12 7.64 -24.19 -22.23
CA ALA A 12 8.81 -23.41 -21.81
C ALA A 12 8.45 -22.18 -20.97
N ALA A 13 7.34 -21.50 -21.29
CA ALA A 13 6.82 -20.38 -20.50
C ALA A 13 6.27 -20.82 -19.14
N MET A 14 5.62 -21.99 -19.07
CA MET A 14 5.13 -22.57 -17.81
C MET A 14 6.26 -23.22 -16.99
N SER A 15 7.34 -23.67 -17.64
CA SER A 15 8.51 -24.28 -17.00
C SER A 15 9.62 -23.27 -16.68
N SER A 16 9.30 -21.97 -16.61
CA SER A 16 10.28 -20.91 -16.37
C SER A 16 11.11 -21.22 -15.12
N PRO A 17 12.43 -21.46 -15.25
CA PRO A 17 13.31 -21.64 -14.10
C PRO A 17 13.34 -20.42 -13.19
N ALA A 18 12.92 -19.24 -13.67
CA ALA A 18 12.80 -18.04 -12.85
C ALA A 18 11.70 -18.15 -11.78
N ALA A 19 10.68 -18.98 -11.99
CA ALA A 19 9.68 -19.30 -10.96
C ALA A 19 10.22 -20.29 -9.92
N MET A 20 11.22 -21.11 -10.28
CA MET A 20 11.92 -22.05 -9.40
C MET A 20 13.21 -21.47 -8.78
N ALA A 21 13.56 -20.22 -9.11
CA ALA A 21 14.79 -19.54 -8.67
C ALA A 21 14.57 -18.65 -7.44
N LEU A 22 13.35 -18.60 -6.91
CA LEU A 22 13.07 -17.92 -5.65
C LEU A 22 13.52 -18.83 -4.51
N VAL A 23 14.69 -18.54 -3.96
CA VAL A 23 15.21 -19.23 -2.76
C VAL A 23 14.32 -18.94 -1.55
N ASP A 24 13.78 -17.72 -1.49
CA ASP A 24 12.88 -17.25 -0.43
C ASP A 24 11.69 -16.48 -1.01
N GLU A 25 10.59 -16.47 -0.26
CA GLU A 25 9.46 -15.58 -0.52
C GLU A 25 9.71 -14.21 0.09
N ARG A 26 9.52 -13.17 -0.71
CA ARG A 26 9.70 -11.77 -0.33
C ARG A 26 8.50 -10.96 -0.83
N MET A 27 8.16 -9.86 -0.15
CA MET A 27 7.02 -9.03 -0.56
C MET A 27 7.16 -8.42 -1.97
N SER A 28 8.39 -8.19 -2.46
CA SER A 28 8.69 -7.75 -3.85
C SER A 28 7.94 -6.51 -4.34
N THR A 29 7.51 -5.60 -3.44
CA THR A 29 6.73 -4.41 -3.83
C THR A 29 7.59 -3.16 -4.02
N GLU A 30 8.90 -3.25 -3.87
CA GLU A 30 9.84 -2.19 -4.21
C GLU A 30 9.84 -1.89 -5.73
N GLY A 31 9.92 -0.61 -6.11
CA GLY A 31 9.91 -0.20 -7.52
C GLY A 31 8.55 -0.30 -8.24
N THR A 32 7.50 -0.82 -7.59
CA THR A 32 6.15 -0.97 -8.17
C THR A 32 5.32 0.32 -8.19
N GLY A 33 5.75 1.35 -7.46
CA GLY A 33 5.06 2.65 -7.41
C GLY A 33 3.72 2.63 -6.67
N LEU A 34 3.49 1.67 -5.78
CA LEU A 34 2.25 1.61 -4.99
C LEU A 34 2.07 2.89 -4.16
N PRO A 35 0.87 3.51 -4.19
CA PRO A 35 0.60 4.75 -3.47
C PRO A 35 0.81 4.52 -1.98
N PHE A 36 1.61 5.39 -1.35
CA PHE A 36 2.01 5.29 0.07
C PHE A 36 2.64 3.94 0.47
N GLY A 37 3.11 3.13 -0.49
CA GLY A 37 3.68 1.80 -0.21
C GLY A 37 2.67 0.74 0.21
N LEU A 38 1.38 0.91 -0.10
CA LEU A 38 0.30 0.02 0.35
C LEU A 38 0.25 -1.27 -0.48
N SER A 39 0.95 -2.31 -0.03
CA SER A 39 0.93 -3.65 -0.64
C SER A 39 -0.21 -4.55 -0.14
N ASN A 40 -0.96 -4.11 0.87
CA ASN A 40 -2.09 -4.82 1.46
C ASN A 40 -3.16 -3.82 1.91
N ASN A 41 -4.43 -4.16 1.72
CA ASN A 41 -5.57 -3.33 2.14
C ASN A 41 -5.54 -3.00 3.64
N LEU A 42 -5.05 -3.92 4.49
CA LEU A 42 -4.92 -3.67 5.93
C LEU A 42 -3.98 -2.50 6.22
N LEU A 43 -2.90 -2.30 5.44
CA LEU A 43 -2.01 -1.14 5.63
C LEU A 43 -2.76 0.18 5.40
N GLY A 44 -3.69 0.21 4.44
CA GLY A 44 -4.55 1.38 4.22
C GLY A 44 -5.49 1.64 5.40
N TRP A 45 -6.07 0.58 5.97
CA TRP A 45 -6.90 0.68 7.17
C TRP A 45 -6.11 1.09 8.41
N ILE A 46 -4.86 0.69 8.54
CA ILE A 46 -3.98 1.16 9.62
C ILE A 46 -3.72 2.66 9.46
N LEU A 47 -3.37 3.10 8.24
CA LEU A 47 -3.14 4.52 7.96
C LEU A 47 -4.37 5.36 8.27
N PHE A 48 -5.54 4.96 7.76
CA PHE A 48 -6.81 5.62 8.01
C PHE A 48 -7.23 5.56 9.48
N GLY A 49 -7.10 4.39 10.12
CA GLY A 49 -7.54 4.16 11.49
C GLY A 49 -6.72 4.91 12.52
N VAL A 50 -5.39 4.91 12.40
CA VAL A 50 -4.52 5.64 13.32
C VAL A 50 -4.67 7.15 13.12
N PHE A 51 -4.67 7.63 11.87
CA PHE A 51 -4.94 9.03 11.59
C PHE A 51 -6.30 9.46 12.14
N GLY A 52 -7.36 8.70 11.84
CA GLY A 52 -8.71 8.95 12.30
C GLY A 52 -8.85 8.91 13.82
N LEU A 53 -8.14 8.00 14.50
CA LEU A 53 -8.13 7.91 15.96
C LEU A 53 -7.51 9.17 16.58
N ILE A 54 -6.30 9.54 16.15
CA ILE A 54 -5.63 10.73 16.68
C ILE A 54 -6.42 12.00 16.33
N TRP A 55 -6.95 12.07 15.11
CA TRP A 55 -7.82 13.16 14.67
C TRP A 55 -9.10 13.24 15.52
N ALA A 56 -9.74 12.12 15.86
CA ALA A 56 -10.91 12.12 16.72
C ALA A 56 -10.58 12.60 18.14
N LEU A 57 -9.45 12.18 18.71
CA LEU A 57 -8.98 12.68 20.00
C LEU A 57 -8.70 14.19 19.95
N TYR A 58 -8.04 14.66 18.89
CA TYR A 58 -7.81 16.08 18.64
C TYR A 58 -9.13 16.85 18.48
N PHE A 59 -10.10 16.30 17.75
CA PHE A 59 -11.41 16.91 17.55
C PHE A 59 -12.17 17.06 18.87
N VAL A 60 -12.15 16.04 19.73
CA VAL A 60 -12.70 16.12 21.09
C VAL A 60 -11.97 17.19 21.91
N TYR A 61 -10.65 17.25 21.84
CA TYR A 61 -9.86 18.29 22.51
C TYR A 61 -10.27 19.69 22.05
N VAL A 62 -10.28 19.95 20.73
CA VAL A 62 -10.63 21.26 20.16
C VAL A 62 -12.08 21.64 20.42
N SER A 63 -13.00 20.67 20.52
CA SER A 63 -14.41 20.98 20.80
C SER A 63 -14.66 21.66 22.16
N ASN A 64 -13.66 21.66 23.06
CA ASN A 64 -13.71 22.37 24.35
C ASN A 64 -12.90 23.68 24.34
N LEU A 65 -12.31 24.07 23.22
CA LEU A 65 -11.64 25.35 23.07
C LEU A 65 -12.68 26.42 22.72
N GLU A 66 -12.79 27.44 23.55
CA GLU A 66 -13.61 28.63 23.28
C GLU A 66 -12.74 29.64 22.52
N GLU A 67 -12.72 29.51 21.19
CA GLU A 67 -12.00 30.41 20.28
C GLU A 67 -12.98 31.28 19.50
N ASP A 68 -12.64 32.55 19.31
CA ASP A 68 -13.30 33.48 18.39
C ASP A 68 -12.49 33.66 17.10
N GLU A 69 -12.98 34.49 16.18
CA GLU A 69 -12.30 34.75 14.91
C GLU A 69 -10.91 35.43 15.05
N GLU A 70 -10.59 36.02 16.21
CA GLU A 70 -9.32 36.72 16.47
C GLU A 70 -8.39 35.91 17.41
N SER A 71 -8.77 34.69 17.79
CA SER A 71 -8.01 33.88 18.77
C SER A 71 -6.67 33.32 18.24
N GLY A 72 -6.39 33.50 16.94
CA GLY A 72 -5.11 33.15 16.35
C GLY A 72 -3.96 34.05 16.80
N LEU A 73 -2.72 33.55 16.69
CA LEU A 73 -1.54 34.36 17.01
C LEU A 73 -1.31 35.45 15.93
N SER A 74 -1.56 36.71 16.29
CA SER A 74 -1.38 37.90 15.44
C SER A 74 -0.27 38.85 15.93
N LEU A 75 0.11 39.85 15.12
CA LEU A 75 1.18 40.86 15.37
C LEU A 75 0.60 42.27 15.43
#